data_AF-A0A5J5IXT8-F1
#
_entry.id   AF-A0A5J5IXT8-F1
#
_cell.length_a   1.000
_cell.length_b   1.000
_cell.length_c   1.000
_cell.angle_alpha   90.00
_cell.angle_beta   90.00
_cell.angle_gamma   90.00
#
_symmetry.space_group_name_H-M   'P 1'
#
loop_
_entity.id
_entity.type
_entity.pdbx_description
1 polymer ?
#
loop_
_entity_poly.entity_id
_entity_poly.type
_entity_poly.pdbx_seq_one_letter_code
_entity_poly.pdbx_strand_id
1 'polypeptide(L)'
;MDHDSVDDALLRTATRVARLSFPHDVPGDVYATAAADALAEVSADPLIEARIQRALRWAVERDPCNDQLLAWLTDHSDEDWFRTFRQLVIPGIYGHPAVWARIGYEGPSHHLGGYLHRGFNDLTWLPEPRIEESIELMADIGPDTRSDDGETR
;
A
#
# COMPACT_ATOMS: atom_id res chain seq x y z
N MET A 1 12.50 13.43 -29.89
CA MET A 1 11.29 13.51 -29.03
C MET A 1 11.79 13.33 -27.62
N ASP A 2 11.47 14.29 -26.74
CA ASP A 2 11.93 14.36 -25.35
C ASP A 2 11.41 13.17 -24.54
N HIS A 3 12.24 12.14 -24.37
CA HIS A 3 11.91 10.96 -23.56
C HIS A 3 11.58 11.36 -22.11
N ASP A 4 12.34 12.28 -21.54
CA ASP A 4 12.11 12.86 -20.20
C ASP A 4 10.70 13.45 -20.05
N SER A 5 10.19 14.16 -21.07
CA SER A 5 8.88 14.81 -20.96
C SER A 5 7.72 13.81 -20.89
N VAL A 6 7.87 12.66 -21.56
CA VAL A 6 6.88 11.58 -21.58
C VAL A 6 6.89 10.84 -20.25
N ASP A 7 8.09 10.56 -19.72
CA ASP A 7 8.25 9.88 -18.43
C ASP A 7 7.73 10.75 -17.28
N ASP A 8 7.99 12.06 -17.33
CA ASP A 8 7.42 13.03 -16.40
C ASP A 8 5.89 13.06 -16.45
N ALA A 9 5.29 13.03 -17.65
CA ALA A 9 3.83 13.01 -17.82
C ALA A 9 3.20 11.71 -17.29
N LEU A 10 3.89 10.59 -17.50
CA LEU A 10 3.47 9.28 -17.03
C LEU A 10 3.49 9.22 -15.51
N LEU A 11 4.58 9.68 -14.88
CA LEU A 11 4.70 9.74 -13.43
C LEU A 11 3.66 10.67 -12.79
N ARG A 12 3.41 11.85 -13.39
CA ARG A 12 2.34 12.75 -12.91
C ARG A 12 0.96 12.08 -12.97
N THR A 13 0.67 11.36 -14.04
CA THR A 13 -0.61 10.62 -14.18
C THR A 13 -0.71 9.47 -13.19
N ALA A 14 0.37 8.68 -13.02
CA ALA A 14 0.44 7.61 -12.04
C ALA A 14 0.22 8.13 -10.61
N THR A 15 0.81 9.28 -10.27
CA THR A 15 0.60 9.98 -8.99
C THR A 15 -0.87 10.33 -8.77
N ARG A 16 -1.54 10.86 -9.81
CA ARG A 16 -2.99 11.17 -9.75
C ARG A 16 -3.82 9.90 -9.54
N VAL A 17 -3.53 8.83 -10.28
CA VAL A 17 -4.22 7.53 -10.13
C VAL A 17 -4.04 6.97 -8.72
N ALA A 18 -2.83 7.02 -8.16
CA ALA A 18 -2.56 6.57 -6.80
C ALA A 18 -3.37 7.37 -5.77
N ARG A 19 -3.42 8.70 -5.91
CA ARG A 19 -4.18 9.58 -5.01
C ARG A 19 -5.69 9.36 -5.09
N LEU A 20 -6.24 9.15 -6.29
CA LEU A 20 -7.66 8.84 -6.47
C LEU A 20 -8.02 7.46 -5.91
N SER A 21 -7.08 6.51 -5.98
CA SER A 21 -7.28 5.15 -5.45
C SER A 21 -7.23 5.07 -3.93
N PHE A 22 -6.50 5.99 -3.29
CA PHE A 22 -6.26 6.04 -1.84
C PHE A 22 -6.26 7.50 -1.34
N PRO A 23 -7.44 8.14 -1.20
CA PRO A 23 -7.57 9.59 -1.00
C PRO A 23 -7.32 10.02 0.46
N HIS A 24 -6.07 9.90 0.92
CA HIS A 24 -5.64 10.27 2.27
C HIS A 24 -5.19 11.73 2.35
N ASP A 25 -5.33 12.34 3.54
CA ASP A 25 -4.78 13.66 3.84
C ASP A 25 -3.28 13.56 4.19
N VAL A 26 -2.47 13.28 3.17
CA VAL A 26 -1.02 13.17 3.27
C VAL A 26 -0.33 14.05 2.22
N PRO A 27 0.94 14.44 2.44
CA PRO A 27 1.72 15.20 1.47
C PRO A 27 1.72 14.57 0.07
N GLY A 28 1.73 15.41 -0.97
CA GLY A 28 1.60 14.96 -2.36
C GLY A 28 2.80 14.14 -2.87
N ASP A 29 3.98 14.39 -2.31
CA ASP A 29 5.23 13.66 -2.57
C ASP A 29 5.12 12.17 -2.17
N VAL A 30 4.34 11.83 -1.14
CA VAL A 30 4.05 10.43 -0.76
C VAL A 30 3.52 9.65 -1.97
N TYR A 31 2.59 10.24 -2.72
CA TYR A 31 2.01 9.60 -3.90
C TYR A 31 2.97 9.58 -5.09
N ALA A 32 3.81 10.61 -5.24
CA ALA A 32 4.79 10.66 -6.31
C ALA A 32 5.88 9.60 -6.13
N THR A 33 6.41 9.45 -4.91
CA THR A 33 7.35 8.38 -4.55
C THR A 33 6.72 7.01 -4.74
N ALA A 34 5.52 6.78 -4.19
CA ALA A 34 4.84 5.49 -4.33
C ALA A 34 4.54 5.12 -5.80
N ALA A 35 4.18 6.10 -6.64
CA ALA A 35 3.97 5.88 -8.06
C ALA A 35 5.28 5.58 -8.81
N ALA A 36 6.37 6.27 -8.49
CA ALA A 36 7.69 6.00 -9.07
C ALA A 36 8.17 4.59 -8.71
N ASP A 37 8.06 4.20 -7.44
CA ASP A 37 8.44 2.86 -6.97
C ASP A 37 7.60 1.78 -7.65
N ALA A 38 6.28 1.99 -7.80
CA ALA A 38 5.41 1.06 -8.49
C ALA A 38 5.77 0.89 -9.98
N LEU A 39 6.13 1.98 -10.66
CA LEU A 39 6.58 1.93 -12.06
C LEU A 39 7.95 1.26 -12.21
N ALA A 40 8.83 1.37 -11.22
CA ALA A 40 10.09 0.65 -11.20
C ALA A 40 9.89 -0.86 -10.95
N GLU A 41 9.05 -1.23 -9.99
CA GLU A 41 8.81 -2.63 -9.58
C GLU A 41 8.10 -3.45 -10.67
N VAL A 42 7.13 -2.86 -11.37
CA VAL A 42 6.36 -3.59 -12.40
C VAL A 42 7.24 -4.09 -13.57
N SER A 43 8.42 -3.50 -13.78
CA SER A 43 9.36 -3.93 -14.82
C SER A 43 9.77 -5.41 -14.72
N ALA A 44 9.52 -6.08 -13.59
CA ALA A 44 9.69 -7.52 -13.41
C ALA A 44 8.66 -8.39 -14.17
N ASP A 45 7.50 -7.85 -14.56
CA ASP A 45 6.48 -8.54 -15.38
C ASP A 45 6.16 -7.70 -16.64
N PRO A 46 6.77 -8.03 -17.80
CA PRO A 46 6.61 -7.24 -19.02
C PRO A 46 5.17 -7.13 -19.53
N LEU A 47 4.33 -8.14 -19.28
CA LEU A 47 2.94 -8.13 -19.73
C LEU A 47 2.11 -7.15 -18.89
N ILE A 48 2.27 -7.21 -17.57
CA ILE A 48 1.59 -6.27 -16.67
C ILE A 48 2.13 -4.85 -16.86
N GLU A 49 3.44 -4.68 -17.00
CA GLU A 49 4.08 -3.40 -17.30
C GLU A 49 3.45 -2.78 -18.54
N ALA A 50 3.38 -3.52 -19.65
CA ALA A 50 2.79 -3.02 -20.89
C ALA A 50 1.31 -2.61 -20.73
N ARG A 51 0.55 -3.33 -19.89
CA ARG A 51 -0.86 -2.99 -19.61
C ARG A 51 -0.99 -1.73 -18.77
N ILE A 52 -0.20 -1.58 -17.69
CA ILE A 52 -0.17 -0.36 -16.86
C ILE A 52 0.25 0.84 -17.71
N GLN A 53 1.35 0.69 -18.46
CA GLN A 53 1.88 1.71 -19.36
C GLN A 53 0.85 2.15 -20.41
N ARG A 54 0.08 1.22 -20.98
CA ARG A 54 -1.00 1.53 -21.93
C ARG A 54 -2.15 2.31 -21.27
N ALA A 55 -2.58 1.89 -20.08
CA ALA A 55 -3.62 2.56 -19.31
C ALA A 55 -3.21 3.99 -18.91
N LEU A 56 -1.99 4.16 -18.41
CA LEU A 56 -1.47 5.49 -18.04
C LEU A 56 -1.30 6.40 -19.25
N ARG A 57 -0.79 5.88 -20.39
CA ARG A 57 -0.70 6.67 -21.63
C ARG A 57 -2.07 7.11 -22.15
N TRP A 58 -3.09 6.26 -22.07
CA TRP A 58 -4.46 6.65 -22.40
C TRP A 58 -4.93 7.87 -21.59
N ALA A 59 -4.59 7.90 -20.30
CA ALA A 59 -4.93 9.00 -19.40
C ALA A 59 -4.05 10.25 -19.64
N VAL A 60 -2.77 10.08 -19.96
CA VAL A 60 -1.88 11.19 -20.38
C VAL A 60 -2.40 11.86 -21.64
N GLU A 61 -2.79 11.08 -22.65
CA GLU A 61 -3.26 11.59 -23.95
C GLU A 61 -4.59 12.34 -23.86
N ARG A 62 -5.47 11.90 -22.95
CA ARG A 62 -6.81 12.49 -22.78
C ARG A 62 -6.84 13.62 -21.74
N ASP A 63 -5.87 13.63 -20.83
CA ASP A 63 -5.81 14.49 -19.65
C ASP A 63 -7.18 14.73 -19.00
N PRO A 64 -7.91 13.66 -18.62
CA PRO A 64 -9.25 13.79 -18.04
C PRO A 64 -9.18 14.58 -16.73
N CYS A 65 -10.24 15.30 -16.37
CA CYS A 65 -10.33 15.86 -15.02
C CYS A 65 -10.41 14.73 -13.97
N ASN A 66 -10.19 15.05 -12.69
CA ASN A 66 -10.16 14.02 -11.64
C ASN A 66 -11.47 13.23 -11.52
N ASP A 67 -12.63 13.86 -11.74
CA ASP A 67 -13.92 13.15 -11.70
C ASP A 67 -14.07 12.16 -12.86
N GLN A 68 -13.64 12.55 -14.06
CA GLN A 68 -13.62 11.67 -15.23
C GLN A 68 -12.62 10.52 -15.06
N LEU A 69 -11.44 10.81 -14.52
CA LEU A 69 -10.43 9.81 -14.23
C LEU A 69 -10.95 8.82 -13.17
N LEU A 70 -11.56 9.30 -12.10
CA LEU A 70 -12.13 8.46 -11.05
C LEU A 70 -13.26 7.57 -11.57
N ALA A 71 -14.17 8.11 -12.40
CA ALA A 71 -15.22 7.32 -13.05
C ALA A 71 -14.60 6.20 -13.92
N TRP A 72 -13.62 6.56 -14.75
CA TRP A 72 -12.91 5.59 -15.58
C TRP A 72 -12.20 4.50 -14.75
N LEU A 73 -11.49 4.87 -13.68
CA LEU A 73 -10.85 3.92 -12.76
C LEU A 73 -11.87 3.01 -12.06
N THR A 74 -13.07 3.52 -11.77
CA THR A 74 -14.15 2.73 -11.17
C THR A 74 -14.66 1.67 -12.14
N ASP A 75 -14.87 2.03 -13.41
CA ASP A 75 -15.30 1.11 -14.47
C ASP A 75 -14.26 0.03 -14.77
N HIS A 76 -12.97 0.34 -14.57
CA HIS A 76 -11.83 -0.57 -14.81
C HIS A 76 -11.30 -1.17 -13.50
N SER A 77 -12.06 -1.08 -12.40
CA SER A 77 -11.66 -1.54 -11.05
C SER A 77 -11.29 -3.02 -10.98
N ASP A 78 -11.87 -3.82 -11.86
CA ASP A 78 -11.65 -5.26 -11.91
C ASP A 78 -10.50 -5.71 -12.81
N GLU A 79 -9.89 -4.81 -13.59
CA GLU A 79 -8.83 -5.15 -14.53
C GLU A 79 -7.48 -5.39 -13.84
N ASP A 80 -6.74 -6.40 -14.32
CA ASP A 80 -5.45 -6.82 -13.74
C ASP A 80 -4.46 -5.66 -13.59
N TRP A 81 -4.36 -4.79 -14.59
CA TRP A 81 -3.39 -3.69 -14.56
C TRP A 81 -3.66 -2.74 -13.39
N PHE A 82 -4.94 -2.46 -13.11
CA PHE A 82 -5.30 -1.49 -12.07
C PHE A 82 -5.21 -2.12 -10.70
N ARG A 83 -5.63 -3.39 -10.55
CA ARG A 83 -5.42 -4.16 -9.32
C ARG A 83 -3.93 -4.24 -8.97
N THR A 84 -3.08 -4.57 -9.95
CA THR A 84 -1.63 -4.65 -9.73
C THR A 84 -1.03 -3.28 -9.43
N PHE A 85 -1.38 -2.23 -10.19
CA PHE A 85 -0.91 -0.87 -9.89
C PHE A 85 -1.27 -0.45 -8.46
N ARG A 86 -2.50 -0.71 -8.03
CA ARG A 86 -2.95 -0.44 -6.65
C ARG A 86 -2.15 -1.22 -5.62
N GLN A 87 -1.86 -2.50 -5.86
CA GLN A 87 -1.04 -3.31 -4.97
C GLN A 87 0.39 -2.77 -4.85
N LEU A 88 0.97 -2.29 -5.95
CA LEU A 88 2.33 -1.78 -5.98
C LEU A 88 2.49 -0.41 -5.29
N VAL A 89 1.47 0.46 -5.30
CA VAL A 89 1.55 1.76 -4.61
C VAL A 89 1.28 1.68 -3.11
N ILE A 90 0.61 0.63 -2.62
CA ILE A 90 0.29 0.45 -1.19
C ILE A 90 1.56 0.50 -0.31
N PRO A 91 2.62 -0.29 -0.59
CA PRO A 91 3.86 -0.23 0.18
C PRO A 91 4.50 1.16 0.19
N GLY A 92 4.49 1.87 -0.94
CA GLY A 92 5.03 3.23 -1.03
C GLY A 92 4.25 4.24 -0.19
N ILE A 93 2.92 4.16 -0.17
CA ILE A 93 2.07 5.06 0.63
C ILE A 93 2.24 4.76 2.12
N TYR A 94 1.95 3.53 2.55
CA TYR A 94 1.92 3.19 3.98
C TYR A 94 3.31 2.93 4.57
N GLY A 95 4.34 2.77 3.75
CA GLY A 95 5.74 2.71 4.14
C GLY A 95 6.39 4.09 4.28
N HIS A 96 5.70 5.17 3.92
CA HIS A 96 6.29 6.51 3.94
C HIS A 96 6.29 7.12 5.37
N PRO A 97 7.43 7.61 5.88
CA PRO A 97 7.51 8.21 7.23
C PRO A 97 6.54 9.38 7.48
N ALA A 98 6.22 10.16 6.44
CA ALA A 98 5.22 11.23 6.54
C ALA A 98 3.80 10.71 6.85
N VAL A 99 3.46 9.49 6.40
CA VAL A 99 2.19 8.83 6.73
C VAL A 99 2.22 8.33 8.16
N TRP A 100 3.34 7.73 8.59
CA TRP A 100 3.54 7.23 9.94
C TRP A 100 3.31 8.30 11.01
N ALA A 101 3.88 9.49 10.80
CA ALA A 101 3.71 10.63 11.67
C ALA A 101 2.25 11.09 11.82
N ARG A 102 1.40 10.86 10.80
CA ARG A 102 -0.04 11.20 10.85
C ARG A 102 -0.87 10.17 11.58
N ILE A 103 -0.50 8.89 11.47
CA ILE A 103 -1.27 7.77 12.06
C ILE A 103 -0.73 7.32 13.42
N GLY A 104 0.32 7.98 13.93
CA GLY A 104 0.95 7.62 15.21
C GLY A 104 1.79 6.34 15.16
N TYR A 105 2.13 5.87 13.96
CA TYR A 105 3.07 4.74 13.84
C TYR A 105 4.49 5.26 14.04
N GLU A 106 5.24 4.68 14.96
CA GLU A 106 6.58 5.17 15.26
C GLU A 106 7.70 4.60 14.38
N GLY A 107 7.34 3.83 13.34
CA GLY A 107 8.30 3.18 12.45
C GLY A 107 8.90 1.88 13.03
N PRO A 108 9.57 1.07 12.18
CA PRO A 108 10.09 -0.24 12.55
C PRO A 108 10.93 -0.23 13.84
N SER A 109 10.65 -1.15 14.76
CA SER A 109 11.25 -1.15 16.10
C SER A 109 12.12 -2.38 16.42
N HIS A 110 12.27 -3.33 15.48
CA HIS A 110 13.03 -4.56 15.73
C HIS A 110 14.47 -4.28 16.23
N HIS A 111 15.14 -3.32 15.59
CA HIS A 111 16.49 -2.89 15.97
C HIS A 111 16.55 -2.08 17.28
N LEU A 112 15.39 -1.72 17.84
CA LEU A 112 15.23 -0.96 19.08
C LEU A 112 14.74 -1.83 20.25
N GLY A 113 14.69 -3.16 20.08
CA GLY A 113 14.15 -4.08 21.09
C GLY A 113 12.63 -4.23 21.07
N GLY A 114 11.97 -3.86 19.97
CA GLY A 114 10.53 -3.95 19.80
C GLY A 114 9.77 -2.74 20.35
N TYR A 115 8.46 -2.91 20.58
CA TYR A 115 7.57 -1.81 21.02
C TYR A 115 7.30 -1.74 22.53
N LEU A 116 8.03 -2.51 23.33
CA LEU A 116 7.80 -2.61 24.78
C LEU A 116 7.80 -1.24 25.50
N HIS A 117 8.55 -0.26 24.98
CA HIS A 117 8.64 1.10 25.51
C HIS A 117 8.38 2.17 24.44
N ARG A 118 7.55 1.85 23.44
CA ARG A 118 7.33 2.68 22.24
C ARG A 118 5.84 2.76 21.84
N GLY A 119 5.00 2.91 22.85
CA GLY A 119 3.58 3.23 22.69
C GLY A 119 2.67 2.17 22.09
N PHE A 120 3.12 0.91 21.94
CA PHE A 120 2.22 -0.18 21.51
C PHE A 120 1.02 -0.36 22.43
N ASN A 121 1.22 -0.12 23.73
CA ASN A 121 0.19 -0.19 24.77
C ASN A 121 -0.44 1.18 25.12
N ASP A 122 -0.13 2.25 24.38
CA ASP A 122 -0.72 3.59 24.61
C ASP A 122 -2.11 3.71 23.95
N LEU A 123 -2.90 2.64 23.99
CA LEU A 123 -4.19 2.53 23.33
C LEU A 123 -5.29 3.14 24.21
N THR A 124 -5.74 4.34 23.85
CA THR A 124 -6.81 5.05 24.60
C THR A 124 -8.21 4.51 24.36
N TRP A 125 -8.38 3.62 23.38
CA TRP A 125 -9.68 3.09 22.93
C TRP A 125 -9.95 1.66 23.40
N LEU A 126 -8.95 0.96 23.93
CA LEU A 126 -9.09 -0.37 24.54
C LEU A 126 -9.16 -0.23 26.07
N PRO A 127 -9.93 -1.09 26.76
CA PRO A 127 -9.76 -1.27 28.19
C PRO A 127 -8.35 -1.79 28.50
N GLU A 128 -7.93 -1.62 29.75
CA GLU A 128 -6.65 -2.13 30.24
C GLU A 128 -6.45 -3.59 29.81
N PRO A 129 -5.32 -3.92 29.15
CA PRO A 129 -5.08 -5.27 28.67
C PRO A 129 -5.05 -6.24 29.85
N ARG A 130 -5.64 -7.43 29.66
CA ARG A 130 -5.46 -8.52 30.63
C ARG A 130 -3.97 -8.89 30.71
N ILE A 131 -3.48 -9.03 31.93
CA ILE A 131 -2.08 -9.44 32.23
C ILE A 131 -2.00 -10.94 32.55
N GLU A 132 -3.16 -11.60 32.66
CA GLU A 132 -3.29 -13.03 32.87
C GLU A 132 -3.79 -13.68 31.57
N GLU A 133 -3.30 -14.89 31.29
CA GLU A 133 -3.76 -15.70 30.17
C GLU A 133 -5.27 -15.96 30.24
N SER A 134 -5.93 -16.05 29.08
CA SER A 134 -7.34 -16.41 29.03
C SER A 134 -7.53 -17.85 29.50
N ILE A 135 -8.37 -18.04 30.51
CA ILE A 135 -8.88 -19.36 30.92
C ILE A 135 -9.77 -20.02 29.86
N GLU A 136 -10.21 -19.24 28.87
CA GLU A 136 -10.91 -19.74 27.70
C GLU A 136 -9.88 -20.34 26.74
N LEU A 137 -10.01 -21.65 26.48
CA LEU A 137 -9.18 -22.34 25.50
C LEU A 137 -9.36 -21.66 24.14
N MET A 138 -8.27 -21.11 23.60
CA MET A 138 -8.27 -20.67 22.21
C MET A 138 -8.64 -21.89 21.36
N ALA A 139 -9.75 -21.80 20.63
CA ALA A 139 -10.06 -22.82 19.65
C ALA A 139 -8.91 -22.84 18.64
N ASP A 140 -8.25 -23.99 18.51
CA ASP A 140 -7.16 -24.18 17.56
C ASP A 140 -7.75 -24.23 16.14
N ILE A 141 -7.99 -23.04 15.60
CA ILE A 141 -8.51 -22.82 14.25
C ILE A 141 -7.35 -22.28 13.41
N GLY A 142 -6.34 -23.13 13.19
CA GLY A 142 -5.19 -22.87 12.33
C GLY A 142 -4.66 -24.18 11.71
N PRO A 143 -3.89 -24.11 10.61
CA PRO A 143 -3.24 -25.30 10.03
C PRO A 143 -2.14 -25.87 10.94
N ASP A 144 -1.77 -25.16 12.00
CA ASP A 144 -0.71 -25.49 12.93
C ASP A 144 -1.25 -26.28 14.13
N THR A 145 -1.97 -27.38 13.87
CA THR A 145 -2.26 -28.34 14.94
C THR A 145 -0.93 -28.89 15.42
N ARG A 146 -0.46 -28.46 16.59
CA ARG A 146 0.67 -29.12 17.26
C ARG A 146 0.19 -30.51 17.66
N SER A 147 0.75 -31.53 17.03
CA SER A 147 0.62 -32.90 17.53
C SER A 147 1.30 -32.98 18.91
N ASP A 148 0.74 -33.76 19.82
CA ASP A 148 1.13 -33.89 21.25
C ASP A 148 2.60 -34.37 21.45
N ASP A 149 3.21 -34.80 20.36
CA ASP A 149 4.55 -35.35 20.18
C ASP A 149 5.62 -34.31 19.83
N GLY A 150 5.26 -33.03 19.67
CA GLY A 150 6.22 -31.92 19.59
C GLY A 150 6.98 -31.80 18.26
N GLU A 151 6.61 -32.57 17.24
CA GLU A 151 7.16 -32.45 15.89
C GLU A 151 6.16 -31.73 14.97
N THR A 152 6.57 -30.57 14.45
CA THR A 152 5.84 -29.84 13.40
C THR A 152 5.98 -30.58 12.07
N ARG A 153 4.86 -30.82 11.38
CA ARG A 153 4.82 -31.40 10.03
C ARG A 153 5.06 -30.37 8.93
#